data_AF-A0A942SEY4-F1
#
_entry.id   AF-A0A942SEY4-F1
#
_cell.length_a   1.000
_cell.length_b   1.000
_cell.length_c   1.000
_cell.angle_alpha   90.00
_cell.angle_beta   90.00
_cell.angle_gamma   90.00
#
_symmetry.space_group_name_H-M   'P 1'
#
loop_
_entity.id
_entity.type
_entity.pdbx_description
1 polymer ?
#
loop_
_entity_poly.entity_id
_entity_poly.type
_entity_poly.pdbx_seq_one_letter_code
_entity_poly.pdbx_strand_id
1 'polypeptide(L)'
;MATGKGVIQGYTGVAAVDEQAQIIVEAQAHGTGSEQELLIPVVEATEPYRSPGTVITADAGYHSEAGLKQLAEANIDAYLPDTGYRQRDERYAGQERHKAKPDPLYDKLATGKKKSSLFKPKDFHFDPVKQTCICPAGKTLYRNGSNCVFNGFLAIKFQGAQQDCLPCALRAQCLRTPEKTKTRQVAFFLGRAPGFETHTDRMKVKIDSDKGKEMITRRFATVEPVFGNIRGNKRLDRFTLRGKAKVDGQWKLYCLVHNIEKLAHHGYGI
;
A
#
# COMPACT_ATOMS: atom_id res chain seq x y z
N MET A 1 13.84 7.67 1.93
CA MET A 1 13.97 6.33 1.29
C MET A 1 15.06 5.53 1.99
N ALA A 2 14.82 4.26 2.35
CA ALA A 2 15.83 3.43 3.01
C ALA A 2 16.84 2.90 1.98
N THR A 3 18.13 3.08 2.23
CA THR A 3 19.23 2.58 1.40
C THR A 3 20.15 1.70 2.25
N GLY A 4 21.04 0.95 1.60
CA GLY A 4 22.05 0.12 2.29
C GLY A 4 23.01 0.90 3.20
N LYS A 5 23.05 2.23 3.09
CA LYS A 5 23.87 3.14 3.90
C LYS A 5 23.05 3.93 4.95
N GLY A 6 21.77 3.58 5.15
CA GLY A 6 20.85 4.26 6.08
C GLY A 6 19.64 4.88 5.39
N VAL A 7 18.83 5.62 6.15
CA VAL A 7 17.64 6.32 5.62
C VAL A 7 18.07 7.67 5.06
N ILE A 8 17.94 7.84 3.73
CA ILE A 8 18.07 9.15 3.11
C ILE A 8 16.78 9.91 3.41
N GLN A 9 16.89 10.92 4.28
CA GLN A 9 15.86 11.94 4.45
C GLN A 9 15.81 12.79 3.18
N GLY A 10 14.61 13.00 2.66
CA GLY A 10 14.39 13.72 1.41
C GLY A 10 12.93 14.12 1.29
N TYR A 11 12.62 14.74 0.16
CA TYR A 11 11.26 15.13 -0.21
C TYR A 11 10.81 14.31 -1.41
N THR A 12 9.51 14.09 -1.51
CA THR A 12 8.83 13.49 -2.66
C THR A 12 8.12 14.61 -3.41
N GLY A 13 8.47 14.79 -4.68
CA GLY A 13 7.75 15.70 -5.59
C GLY A 13 6.54 14.98 -6.18
N VAL A 14 5.36 15.55 -5.99
CA VAL A 14 4.08 15.05 -6.52
C VAL A 14 3.57 16.05 -7.54
N ALA A 15 3.01 15.55 -8.64
CA ALA A 15 2.37 16.37 -9.67
C ALA A 15 1.06 15.74 -10.12
N ALA A 16 0.06 16.57 -10.36
CA ALA A 16 -1.16 16.22 -11.09
C ALA A 16 -1.05 16.78 -12.52
N VAL A 17 -1.37 15.95 -13.50
CA VAL A 17 -1.11 16.22 -14.91
C VAL A 17 -2.40 16.05 -15.70
N ASP A 18 -2.71 17.03 -16.55
CA ASP A 18 -3.77 16.91 -17.54
C ASP A 18 -3.40 15.87 -18.61
N GLU A 19 -4.34 14.98 -18.93
CA GLU A 19 -4.10 13.90 -19.87
C GLU A 19 -3.85 14.39 -21.31
N GLN A 20 -4.60 15.38 -21.77
CA GLN A 20 -4.63 15.76 -23.18
C GLN A 20 -3.39 16.54 -23.58
N ALA A 21 -3.03 17.53 -22.77
CA ALA A 21 -1.94 18.45 -23.05
C ALA A 21 -0.65 18.06 -22.31
N GLN A 22 -0.68 17.08 -21.40
CA GLN A 22 0.44 16.76 -20.49
C GLN A 22 0.94 17.98 -19.71
N ILE A 23 0.01 18.88 -19.36
CA ILE A 23 0.29 20.08 -18.58
C ILE A 23 0.14 19.74 -17.11
N ILE A 24 1.12 20.12 -16.30
CA ILE A 24 1.07 19.97 -14.85
C ILE A 24 0.12 21.03 -14.31
N VAL A 25 -1.00 20.61 -13.71
CA VAL A 25 -2.02 21.50 -13.13
C VAL A 25 -1.81 21.73 -11.64
N GLU A 26 -1.13 20.81 -10.96
CA GLU A 26 -0.80 20.92 -9.54
C GLU A 26 0.56 20.27 -9.25
N ALA A 27 1.35 20.86 -8.35
CA ALA A 27 2.68 20.36 -7.99
C ALA A 27 3.04 20.69 -6.54
N GLN A 28 3.41 19.68 -5.75
CA GLN A 28 3.74 19.83 -4.33
C GLN A 28 4.95 18.97 -3.94
N ALA A 29 5.81 19.47 -3.05
CA ALA A 29 6.90 18.70 -2.46
C ALA A 29 6.64 18.39 -0.98
N HIS A 30 6.72 17.11 -0.62
CA HIS A 30 6.40 16.63 0.72
C HIS A 30 7.57 15.91 1.38
N GLY A 31 7.79 16.16 2.67
CA GLY A 31 8.87 15.53 3.45
C GLY A 31 8.49 14.19 4.10
N THR A 32 7.42 13.54 3.64
CA THR A 32 6.95 12.25 4.18
C THR A 32 7.42 11.09 3.31
N GLY A 33 7.63 9.93 3.95
CA GLY A 33 7.98 8.69 3.26
C GLY A 33 6.76 7.89 2.79
N SER A 34 5.55 8.29 3.18
CA SER A 34 4.30 7.61 2.81
C SER A 34 3.57 8.42 1.74
N GLU A 35 3.47 7.89 0.52
CA GLU A 35 2.74 8.53 -0.58
C GLU A 35 1.23 8.50 -0.37
N GLN A 36 0.72 7.57 0.45
CA GLN A 36 -0.71 7.42 0.75
C GLN A 36 -1.34 8.70 1.33
N GLU A 37 -0.58 9.45 2.14
CA GLU A 37 -1.04 10.68 2.79
C GLU A 37 -1.06 11.88 1.82
N LEU A 38 -0.46 11.74 0.64
CA LEU A 38 -0.26 12.84 -0.32
C LEU A 38 -1.39 12.94 -1.34
N LEU A 39 -2.18 11.88 -1.51
CA LEU A 39 -3.23 11.81 -2.52
C LEU A 39 -4.26 12.92 -2.33
N ILE A 40 -4.86 12.99 -1.15
CA ILE A 40 -6.02 13.85 -0.89
C ILE A 40 -5.65 15.34 -1.02
N PRO A 41 -4.56 15.85 -0.39
CA PRO A 41 -4.18 17.24 -0.55
C PRO A 41 -3.96 17.68 -2.00
N VAL A 42 -3.43 16.78 -2.84
CA VAL A 42 -3.21 17.06 -4.27
C VAL A 42 -4.54 17.03 -5.02
N VAL A 43 -5.40 16.04 -4.78
CA VAL A 43 -6.73 15.96 -5.42
C VAL A 43 -7.59 17.18 -5.06
N GLU A 44 -7.59 17.61 -3.81
CA GLU A 44 -8.27 18.82 -3.37
C GLU A 44 -7.73 20.06 -4.07
N ALA A 45 -6.41 20.22 -4.15
CA ALA A 45 -5.79 21.34 -4.85
C ALA A 45 -6.12 21.39 -6.36
N THR A 46 -6.50 20.27 -6.98
CA THR A 46 -6.95 20.26 -8.38
C THR A 46 -8.39 20.72 -8.58
N GLU A 47 -9.18 20.93 -7.54
CA GLU A 47 -10.60 21.33 -7.62
C GLU A 47 -10.90 22.43 -8.64
N PRO A 48 -10.14 23.54 -8.73
CA PRO A 48 -10.42 24.62 -9.69
C PRO A 48 -10.33 24.20 -11.16
N TYR A 49 -9.68 23.08 -11.46
CA TYR A 49 -9.43 22.59 -12.81
C TYR A 49 -10.32 21.39 -13.18
N ARG A 50 -11.13 20.89 -12.24
CA ARG A 50 -11.98 19.71 -12.45
C ARG A 50 -13.36 20.09 -12.95
N SER A 51 -13.85 19.30 -13.90
CA SER A 51 -15.26 19.25 -14.29
C SER A 51 -15.94 18.01 -13.68
N PRO A 52 -17.29 17.93 -13.65
CA PRO A 52 -18.01 16.77 -13.12
C PRO A 52 -17.65 15.42 -13.76
N GLY A 53 -17.12 15.43 -14.99
CA GLY A 53 -16.65 14.23 -15.70
C GLY A 53 -15.16 13.92 -15.51
N THR A 54 -14.45 14.68 -14.68
CA THR A 54 -13.01 14.51 -14.50
C THR A 54 -12.70 13.25 -13.70
N VAL A 55 -11.87 12.39 -14.28
CA VAL A 55 -11.41 11.15 -13.67
C VAL A 55 -10.00 11.32 -13.13
N ILE A 56 -9.76 10.90 -11.89
CA ILE A 56 -8.43 10.90 -11.28
C ILE A 56 -7.82 9.50 -11.40
N THR A 57 -6.58 9.42 -11.88
CA THR A 57 -5.80 8.17 -11.84
C THR A 57 -4.52 8.41 -11.03
N ALA A 58 -4.14 7.45 -10.20
CA ALA A 58 -2.93 7.55 -9.39
C ALA A 58 -2.19 6.20 -9.31
N ASP A 59 -0.98 6.21 -8.77
CA ASP A 59 -0.19 4.99 -8.58
C ASP A 59 -0.56 4.19 -7.34
N ALA A 60 -0.16 2.91 -7.32
CA ALA A 60 -0.42 2.01 -6.21
C ALA A 60 0.19 2.49 -4.88
N GLY A 61 1.22 3.35 -4.94
CA GLY A 61 1.77 4.03 -3.76
C GLY A 61 0.77 4.94 -3.03
N TYR A 62 -0.22 5.48 -3.74
CA TYR A 62 -1.26 6.35 -3.18
C TYR A 62 -2.47 5.58 -2.62
N HIS A 63 -2.55 4.27 -2.85
CA HIS A 63 -3.70 3.46 -2.46
C HIS A 63 -3.79 3.32 -0.93
N SER A 64 -4.89 3.80 -0.35
CA SER A 64 -5.24 3.58 1.07
C SER A 64 -6.75 3.53 1.25
N GLU A 65 -7.24 2.72 2.20
CA GLU A 65 -8.67 2.63 2.51
C GLU A 65 -9.26 3.98 2.94
N ALA A 66 -8.51 4.74 3.74
CA ALA A 66 -8.91 6.08 4.17
C ALA A 66 -9.03 7.06 2.99
N GLY A 67 -8.07 7.05 2.06
CA GLY A 67 -8.12 7.89 0.87
C GLY A 67 -9.26 7.51 -0.08
N LEU A 68 -9.49 6.20 -0.29
CA LEU A 68 -10.61 5.73 -1.10
C LEU A 68 -11.97 6.10 -0.51
N LYS A 69 -12.10 6.06 0.82
CA LYS A 69 -13.30 6.51 1.52
C LYS A 69 -13.56 8.00 1.28
N GLN A 70 -12.54 8.84 1.45
CA GLN A 70 -12.67 10.30 1.25
C GLN A 70 -13.03 10.65 -0.19
N LEU A 71 -12.41 9.99 -1.18
CA LEU A 71 -12.76 10.17 -2.59
C LEU A 71 -14.21 9.79 -2.89
N ALA A 72 -14.70 8.69 -2.29
CA ALA A 72 -16.09 8.27 -2.43
C ALA A 72 -17.07 9.26 -1.78
N GLU A 73 -16.76 9.76 -0.59
CA GLU A 73 -17.58 10.78 0.12
C GLU A 73 -17.62 12.11 -0.66
N ALA A 74 -16.52 12.49 -1.30
CA ALA A 74 -16.44 13.67 -2.16
C ALA A 74 -17.02 13.46 -3.58
N ASN A 75 -17.55 12.28 -3.90
CA ASN A 75 -18.04 11.90 -5.24
C ASN A 75 -17.00 12.12 -6.36
N ILE A 76 -15.71 11.88 -6.08
CA ILE A 76 -14.63 12.01 -7.06
C ILE A 76 -14.40 10.65 -7.75
N ASP A 77 -14.60 10.61 -9.07
CA ASP A 77 -14.36 9.39 -9.85
C ASP A 77 -12.85 9.13 -9.96
N ALA A 78 -12.36 8.07 -9.31
CA ALA A 78 -10.93 7.76 -9.29
C ALA A 78 -10.60 6.28 -9.57
N TYR A 79 -9.40 6.01 -10.09
CA TYR A 79 -8.84 4.68 -10.31
C TYR A 79 -7.46 4.57 -9.63
N LEU A 80 -7.41 3.84 -8.51
CA LEU A 80 -6.22 3.66 -7.67
C LEU A 80 -5.89 2.18 -7.42
N PRO A 81 -4.91 1.61 -8.14
CA PRO A 81 -4.61 0.19 -8.06
C PRO A 81 -4.06 -0.16 -6.67
N ASP A 82 -4.42 -1.32 -6.12
CA ASP A 82 -3.77 -1.83 -4.92
C ASP A 82 -2.41 -2.47 -5.27
N THR A 83 -1.60 -2.74 -4.24
CA THR A 83 -0.28 -3.39 -4.42
C THR A 83 -0.37 -4.79 -5.04
N GLY A 84 -1.53 -5.45 -4.95
CA GLY A 84 -1.81 -6.74 -5.56
C GLY A 84 -2.32 -6.66 -7.01
N TYR A 85 -2.56 -5.46 -7.56
CA TYR A 85 -3.16 -5.30 -8.89
C TYR A 85 -2.43 -6.07 -9.98
N ARG A 86 -1.11 -5.92 -10.07
CA ARG A 86 -0.29 -6.62 -11.07
C ARG A 86 -0.33 -8.15 -10.94
N GLN A 87 -0.63 -8.69 -9.75
CA GLN A 87 -0.69 -10.14 -9.55
C GLN A 87 -2.02 -10.75 -10.05
N ARG A 88 -3.07 -9.92 -10.16
CA ARG A 88 -4.39 -10.34 -10.63
C ARG A 88 -4.54 -10.22 -12.15
N ASP A 89 -3.63 -9.53 -12.81
CA ASP A 89 -3.69 -9.28 -14.23
C ASP A 89 -2.83 -10.30 -15.01
N GLU A 90 -3.49 -11.07 -15.87
CA GLU A 90 -2.90 -12.16 -16.66
C GLU A 90 -1.71 -11.69 -17.53
N ARG A 91 -1.69 -10.42 -17.95
CA ARG A 91 -0.57 -9.84 -18.73
C ARG A 91 0.77 -9.90 -18.00
N TYR A 92 0.74 -9.97 -16.66
CA TYR A 92 1.93 -10.05 -15.81
C TYR A 92 2.22 -11.47 -15.31
N ALA A 93 1.42 -12.48 -15.71
CA ALA A 93 1.68 -13.86 -15.37
C ALA A 93 3.07 -14.28 -15.87
N GLY A 94 3.88 -14.91 -15.00
CA GLY A 94 5.24 -15.34 -15.33
C GLY A 94 6.34 -14.28 -15.22
N GLN A 95 6.02 -13.01 -14.88
CA GLN A 95 7.02 -11.95 -14.61
C GLN A 95 7.67 -12.04 -13.21
N GLU A 96 7.68 -13.23 -12.60
CA GLU A 96 8.35 -13.51 -11.32
C GLU A 96 9.89 -13.33 -11.40
N ARG A 97 10.47 -13.23 -12.61
CA ARG A 97 11.92 -13.19 -12.86
C ARG A 97 12.67 -12.07 -12.12
N HIS A 98 12.01 -10.97 -11.77
CA HIS A 98 12.64 -9.86 -11.03
C HIS A 98 12.49 -9.95 -9.50
N LYS A 99 11.86 -11.00 -8.96
CA LYS A 99 11.75 -11.21 -7.50
C LYS A 99 12.94 -11.94 -6.89
N ALA A 100 13.86 -12.46 -7.72
CA ALA A 100 15.14 -12.99 -7.24
C ALA A 100 15.97 -11.82 -6.69
N LYS A 101 15.85 -11.57 -5.38
CA LYS A 101 16.69 -10.59 -4.67
C LYS A 101 18.07 -11.22 -4.50
N PRO A 102 19.13 -10.72 -5.15
CA PRO A 102 20.46 -11.32 -5.01
C PRO A 102 21.18 -10.86 -3.73
N ASP A 103 20.62 -9.91 -2.99
CA ASP A 103 21.40 -9.15 -2.01
C ASP A 103 20.88 -9.33 -0.55
N PRO A 104 21.76 -9.70 0.41
CA PRO A 104 21.50 -9.73 1.85
C PRO A 104 20.89 -8.44 2.42
N LEU A 105 20.96 -7.32 1.70
CA LEU A 105 20.41 -6.01 2.07
C LEU A 105 18.88 -6.00 2.34
N TYR A 106 18.14 -6.98 1.82
CA TYR A 106 16.70 -7.11 2.06
C TYR A 106 16.36 -7.73 3.42
N ASP A 107 17.30 -8.45 4.04
CA ASP A 107 17.08 -9.05 5.35
C ASP A 107 17.21 -7.97 6.42
N LYS A 108 16.10 -7.25 6.69
CA LYS A 108 15.99 -6.22 7.73
C LYS A 108 16.10 -6.78 9.17
N LEU A 109 16.53 -8.03 9.33
CA LEU A 109 16.94 -8.56 10.62
C LEU A 109 18.27 -7.91 10.98
N ALA A 110 18.29 -7.12 12.05
CA ALA A 110 19.54 -6.63 12.63
C ALA A 110 20.52 -7.82 12.76
N THR A 111 21.73 -7.64 12.25
CA THR A 111 22.79 -8.65 12.22
C THR A 111 22.90 -9.33 13.59
N GLY A 112 22.60 -10.63 13.67
CA GLY A 112 22.61 -11.41 14.92
C GLY A 112 21.25 -11.72 15.57
N LYS A 113 20.12 -11.18 15.08
CA LYS A 113 18.79 -11.62 15.55
C LYS A 113 18.37 -12.93 14.87
N LYS A 114 18.48 -14.05 15.58
CA LYS A 114 17.88 -15.34 15.18
C LYS A 114 16.37 -15.16 14.95
N LYS A 115 15.84 -15.72 13.85
CA LYS A 115 14.39 -15.79 13.61
C LYS A 115 13.74 -16.42 14.85
N SER A 116 12.70 -15.76 15.38
CA SER A 116 11.92 -16.29 16.49
C SER A 116 11.44 -17.71 16.16
N SER A 117 11.83 -18.68 17.00
CA SER A 117 11.41 -20.07 16.94
C SER A 117 10.04 -20.30 17.60
N LEU A 118 9.27 -19.23 17.84
CA LEU A 118 7.95 -19.35 18.46
C LEU A 118 6.94 -19.96 17.49
N PHE A 119 6.05 -20.80 18.04
CA PHE A 119 4.94 -21.36 17.28
C PHE A 119 4.02 -20.27 16.72
N LYS A 120 3.71 -20.39 15.43
CA LYS A 120 2.79 -19.56 14.66
C LYS A 120 1.44 -20.27 14.52
N PRO A 121 0.35 -19.56 14.15
CA PRO A 121 -0.96 -20.19 13.96
C PRO A 121 -0.96 -21.41 13.03
N LYS A 122 -0.06 -21.44 12.03
CA LYS A 122 0.12 -22.59 11.12
C LYS A 122 0.59 -23.88 11.78
N ASP A 123 1.21 -23.80 12.97
CA ASP A 123 1.72 -24.96 13.70
C ASP A 123 0.62 -25.60 14.56
N PHE A 124 -0.57 -24.98 14.62
CA PHE A 124 -1.75 -25.49 15.31
C PHE A 124 -2.66 -26.18 14.30
N HIS A 125 -3.19 -27.36 14.67
CA HIS A 125 -4.09 -28.11 13.82
C HIS A 125 -5.52 -27.66 14.07
N PHE A 126 -6.07 -26.88 13.15
CA PHE A 126 -7.44 -26.38 13.19
C PHE A 126 -8.33 -27.13 12.21
N ASP A 127 -9.38 -27.75 12.73
CA ASP A 127 -10.46 -28.34 11.94
C ASP A 127 -11.62 -27.33 11.85
N PRO A 128 -11.89 -26.74 10.66
CA PRO A 128 -12.93 -25.74 10.50
C PRO A 128 -14.35 -26.30 10.58
N VAL A 129 -14.55 -27.60 10.32
CA VAL A 129 -15.86 -28.26 10.36
C VAL A 129 -16.24 -28.57 11.80
N LYS A 130 -15.32 -29.18 12.54
CA LYS A 130 -15.54 -29.53 13.96
C LYS A 130 -15.31 -28.34 14.90
N GLN A 131 -14.76 -27.24 14.39
CA GLN A 131 -14.33 -26.07 15.16
C GLN A 131 -13.44 -26.46 16.35
N THR A 132 -12.58 -27.45 16.15
CA THR A 132 -11.62 -27.91 17.15
C THR A 132 -10.22 -27.47 16.76
N CYS A 133 -9.40 -27.12 17.76
CA CYS A 133 -8.01 -26.74 17.56
C CYS A 133 -7.11 -27.54 18.50
N ILE A 134 -6.06 -28.15 17.95
CA ILE A 134 -5.06 -28.91 18.69
C ILE A 134 -3.73 -28.16 18.61
N CYS A 135 -3.08 -27.98 19.77
CA CYS A 135 -1.78 -27.30 19.84
C CYS A 135 -0.62 -28.25 19.48
N PRO A 136 0.59 -27.73 19.21
CA PRO A 136 1.78 -28.54 18.94
C PRO A 136 2.14 -29.56 20.05
N ALA A 137 1.68 -29.33 21.29
CA ALA A 137 1.86 -30.26 22.41
C ALA A 137 0.78 -31.37 22.47
N GLY A 138 -0.10 -31.46 21.46
CA GLY A 138 -1.17 -32.45 21.38
C GLY A 138 -2.39 -32.16 22.26
N LYS A 139 -2.48 -30.98 22.87
CA LYS A 139 -3.61 -30.60 23.75
C LYS A 139 -4.69 -29.84 22.98
N THR A 140 -5.95 -30.14 23.28
CA THR A 140 -7.11 -29.45 22.70
C THR A 140 -7.27 -28.06 23.31
N LEU A 141 -7.48 -27.06 22.46
CA LEU A 141 -7.81 -25.70 22.86
C LEU A 141 -9.33 -25.52 22.82
N TYR A 142 -9.88 -24.78 23.78
CA TYR A 142 -11.30 -24.48 23.81
C TYR A 142 -11.58 -23.17 23.07
N ARG A 143 -12.79 -23.06 22.51
CA ARG A 143 -13.23 -21.86 21.79
C ARG A 143 -13.46 -20.71 22.77
N ASN A 144 -12.90 -19.55 22.48
CA ASN A 144 -13.07 -18.35 23.28
C ASN A 144 -14.12 -17.43 22.65
N GLY A 145 -15.35 -17.53 23.14
CA GLY A 145 -16.48 -16.69 22.73
C GLY A 145 -17.05 -17.00 21.35
N SER A 146 -17.90 -16.10 20.86
CA SER A 146 -18.46 -16.14 19.51
C SER A 146 -17.42 -15.72 18.46
N ASN A 147 -17.72 -15.97 17.18
CA ASN A 147 -16.88 -15.50 16.09
C ASN A 147 -16.84 -13.97 16.13
N CYS A 148 -15.65 -13.40 15.99
CA CYS A 148 -15.45 -11.97 16.00
C CYS A 148 -14.96 -11.50 14.63
N VAL A 149 -15.40 -10.32 14.22
CA VAL A 149 -14.93 -9.69 12.98
C VAL A 149 -13.72 -8.83 13.30
N PHE A 150 -12.62 -9.09 12.60
CA PHE A 150 -11.40 -8.28 12.65
C PHE A 150 -11.10 -7.74 11.26
N ASN A 151 -11.15 -6.41 11.11
CA ASN A 151 -10.88 -5.74 9.84
C ASN A 151 -11.64 -6.37 8.65
N GLY A 152 -12.91 -6.72 8.87
CA GLY A 152 -13.76 -7.36 7.85
C GLY A 152 -13.57 -8.86 7.66
N PHE A 153 -12.68 -9.51 8.41
CA PHE A 153 -12.51 -10.96 8.37
C PHE A 153 -13.16 -11.62 9.58
N LEU A 154 -13.93 -12.66 9.34
CA LEU A 154 -14.48 -13.51 10.38
C LEU A 154 -13.33 -14.33 10.98
N ALA A 155 -13.13 -14.23 12.29
CA ALA A 155 -12.15 -15.03 13.00
C ALA A 155 -12.78 -15.85 14.12
N ILE A 156 -12.29 -17.07 14.27
CA ILE A 156 -12.55 -17.92 15.42
C ILE A 156 -11.32 -17.90 16.34
N LYS A 157 -11.55 -17.70 17.63
CA LYS A 157 -10.49 -17.67 18.65
C LYS A 157 -10.51 -18.95 19.48
N PHE A 158 -9.32 -19.46 19.74
CA PHE A 158 -9.09 -20.57 20.65
C PHE A 158 -8.15 -20.14 21.77
N GLN A 159 -8.39 -20.69 22.95
CA GLN A 159 -7.58 -20.46 24.14
C GLN A 159 -7.21 -21.81 24.78
N GLY A 160 -5.98 -21.91 25.25
CA GLY A 160 -5.54 -23.06 26.03
C GLY A 160 -6.04 -23.01 27.47
N ALA A 161 -6.31 -24.17 28.06
CA ALA A 161 -6.63 -24.27 29.48
C ALA A 161 -5.38 -24.01 30.34
N GLN A 162 -5.56 -23.35 31.49
CA GLN A 162 -4.43 -23.06 32.40
C GLN A 162 -3.76 -24.34 32.90
N GLN A 163 -4.55 -25.37 33.20
CA GLN A 163 -4.07 -26.68 33.63
C GLN A 163 -3.13 -27.35 32.61
N ASP A 164 -3.33 -27.11 31.31
CA ASP A 164 -2.51 -27.69 30.25
C ASP A 164 -1.35 -26.76 29.87
N CYS A 165 -1.57 -25.44 29.88
CA CYS A 165 -0.57 -24.46 29.43
C CYS A 165 0.48 -24.11 30.49
N LEU A 166 0.15 -24.13 31.78
CA LEU A 166 1.09 -23.82 32.86
C LEU A 166 2.21 -24.87 33.00
N PRO A 167 1.92 -26.19 33.05
CA PRO A 167 2.96 -27.22 33.16
C PRO A 167 3.57 -27.65 31.82
N CYS A 168 3.22 -27.01 30.70
CA CYS A 168 3.64 -27.45 29.38
C CYS A 168 5.15 -27.28 29.14
N ALA A 169 5.84 -28.36 28.75
CA ALA A 169 7.27 -28.34 28.42
C ALA A 169 7.61 -27.43 27.22
N LEU A 170 6.65 -27.21 26.30
CA LEU A 170 6.81 -26.37 25.12
C LEU A 170 6.47 -24.90 25.35
N ARG A 171 6.25 -24.49 26.60
CA ARG A 171 5.77 -23.13 26.95
C ARG A 171 6.68 -22.01 26.47
N ALA A 172 8.00 -22.17 26.59
CA ALA A 172 8.99 -21.20 26.12
C ALA A 172 9.00 -21.02 24.58
N GLN A 173 8.58 -22.05 23.83
CA GLN A 173 8.43 -22.00 22.38
C GLN A 173 7.00 -21.57 21.96
N CYS A 174 6.04 -21.60 22.88
CA CYS A 174 4.65 -21.25 22.59
C CYS A 174 4.31 -19.80 22.91
N LEU A 175 4.87 -19.22 23.99
CA LEU A 175 4.51 -17.89 24.49
C LEU A 175 5.65 -16.90 24.33
N ARG A 176 5.33 -15.68 23.89
CA ARG A 176 6.33 -14.59 23.78
C ARG A 176 6.84 -14.13 25.15
N THR A 177 5.99 -14.20 26.18
CA THR A 177 6.31 -13.82 27.56
C THR A 177 5.75 -14.89 28.52
N PRO A 178 6.43 -16.04 28.67
CA PRO A 178 5.99 -17.16 29.50
C PRO A 178 5.68 -16.79 30.95
N GLU A 179 6.39 -15.80 31.50
CA GLU A 179 6.23 -15.36 32.90
C GLU A 179 4.93 -14.57 33.13
N LYS A 180 4.45 -13.85 32.10
CA LYS A 180 3.27 -12.96 32.20
C LYS A 180 2.00 -13.61 31.64
N THR A 181 2.13 -14.28 30.50
CA THR A 181 0.98 -14.82 29.77
C THR A 181 0.66 -16.22 30.26
N LYS A 182 -0.49 -16.43 30.90
CA LYS A 182 -0.82 -17.75 31.47
C LYS A 182 -1.15 -18.81 30.41
N THR A 183 -1.85 -18.43 29.34
CA THR A 183 -2.36 -19.34 28.31
C THR A 183 -2.08 -18.83 26.91
N ARG A 184 -1.98 -19.75 25.93
CA ARG A 184 -1.88 -19.37 24.52
C ARG A 184 -3.26 -19.03 23.98
N GLN A 185 -3.35 -17.94 23.22
CA GLN A 185 -4.48 -17.60 22.38
C GLN A 185 -4.05 -17.68 20.91
N VAL A 186 -4.90 -18.27 20.07
CA VAL A 186 -4.70 -18.34 18.62
C VAL A 186 -6.02 -18.01 17.92
N ALA A 187 -5.94 -17.28 16.82
CA ALA A 187 -7.09 -16.93 16.00
C ALA A 187 -6.89 -17.46 14.59
N PHE A 188 -7.95 -18.04 14.01
CA PHE A 188 -7.99 -18.47 12.62
C PHE A 188 -9.05 -17.65 11.88
N PHE A 189 -8.67 -17.14 10.72
CA PHE A 189 -9.58 -16.39 9.86
C PHE A 189 -10.34 -17.37 8.95
N LEU A 190 -11.66 -17.31 8.99
CA LEU A 190 -12.59 -18.17 8.25
C LEU A 190 -12.98 -17.58 6.89
N GLY A 191 -12.51 -16.38 6.58
CA GLY A 191 -12.84 -15.64 5.37
C GLY A 191 -13.38 -14.25 5.68
N ARG A 192 -13.93 -13.59 4.66
CA ARG A 192 -14.57 -12.28 4.83
C ARG A 192 -15.89 -12.43 5.58
N ALA A 193 -16.16 -11.49 6.47
CA ALA A 193 -17.45 -11.39 7.13
C ALA A 193 -18.51 -10.97 6.10
N PRO A 194 -19.70 -11.60 6.09
CA PRO A 194 -20.78 -11.20 5.20
C PRO A 194 -21.23 -9.76 5.49
N GLY A 195 -21.51 -9.00 4.42
CA GLY A 195 -21.94 -7.59 4.53
C GLY A 195 -20.81 -6.58 4.79
N PHE A 196 -19.55 -7.03 4.91
CA PHE A 196 -18.40 -6.12 5.05
C PHE A 196 -17.70 -5.95 3.71
N GLU A 197 -18.06 -4.89 2.98
CA GLU A 197 -17.39 -4.49 1.76
C GLU A 197 -16.60 -3.21 2.00
N THR A 198 -15.27 -3.28 1.79
CA THR A 198 -14.38 -2.13 1.92
C THR A 198 -14.38 -1.27 0.65
N HIS A 199 -13.95 -0.01 0.76
CA HIS A 199 -13.72 0.82 -0.43
C HIS A 199 -12.63 0.23 -1.33
N THR A 200 -11.62 -0.42 -0.72
CA THR A 200 -10.61 -1.21 -1.44
C THR A 200 -11.24 -2.31 -2.27
N ASP A 201 -12.26 -3.01 -1.76
CA ASP A 201 -12.93 -4.10 -2.49
C ASP A 201 -13.70 -3.59 -3.69
N ARG A 202 -14.45 -2.49 -3.52
CA ARG A 202 -15.12 -1.81 -4.63
C ARG A 202 -14.12 -1.34 -5.68
N MET A 203 -13.00 -0.75 -5.23
CA MET A 203 -11.95 -0.27 -6.13
C MET A 203 -11.27 -1.40 -6.91
N LYS A 204 -11.07 -2.57 -6.29
CA LYS A 204 -10.55 -3.76 -6.98
C LYS A 204 -11.45 -4.19 -8.13
N VAL A 205 -12.75 -4.33 -7.87
CA VAL A 205 -13.74 -4.70 -8.91
C VAL A 205 -13.72 -3.66 -10.04
N LYS A 206 -13.70 -2.37 -9.68
CA LYS A 206 -13.66 -1.27 -10.65
C LYS A 206 -12.40 -1.27 -11.52
N ILE A 207 -11.23 -1.50 -10.93
CA ILE A 207 -9.94 -1.48 -11.63
C ILE A 207 -9.72 -2.73 -12.47
N ASP A 208 -10.20 -3.89 -12.00
CA ASP A 208 -10.06 -5.15 -12.71
C ASP A 208 -11.00 -5.24 -13.94
N SER A 209 -11.96 -4.31 -14.07
CA SER A 209 -12.78 -4.12 -15.27
C SER A 209 -11.96 -3.63 -16.48
N ASP A 210 -12.48 -3.82 -17.70
CA ASP A 210 -11.80 -3.37 -18.93
C ASP A 210 -11.56 -1.86 -18.96
N LYS A 211 -12.57 -1.07 -18.54
CA LYS A 211 -12.43 0.38 -18.36
C LYS A 211 -11.35 0.72 -17.33
N GLY A 212 -11.29 -0.02 -16.23
CA GLY A 212 -10.27 0.18 -15.20
C GLY A 212 -8.85 -0.08 -15.72
N LYS A 213 -8.66 -1.18 -16.45
CA LYS A 213 -7.39 -1.52 -17.10
C LYS A 213 -6.98 -0.47 -18.14
N GLU A 214 -7.93 0.05 -18.92
CA GLU A 214 -7.68 1.13 -19.88
C GLU A 214 -7.19 2.40 -19.15
N MET A 215 -7.91 2.84 -18.12
CA MET A 215 -7.56 4.06 -17.35
C MET A 215 -6.17 3.98 -16.73
N ILE A 216 -5.81 2.83 -16.12
CA ILE A 216 -4.47 2.63 -15.56
C ILE A 216 -3.39 2.59 -16.65
N THR A 217 -3.70 2.05 -17.83
CA THR A 217 -2.77 2.05 -18.97
C THR A 217 -2.55 3.47 -19.50
N ARG A 218 -3.62 4.26 -19.63
CA ARG A 218 -3.57 5.67 -20.07
C ARG A 218 -2.72 6.52 -19.13
N ARG A 219 -2.84 6.32 -17.82
CA ARG A 219 -2.01 7.00 -16.80
C ARG A 219 -0.51 6.95 -17.12
N PHE A 220 0.01 5.80 -17.56
CA PHE A 220 1.43 5.67 -17.92
C PHE A 220 1.81 6.62 -19.05
N ALA A 221 0.98 6.71 -20.11
CA ALA A 221 1.22 7.64 -21.22
C ALA A 221 1.08 9.12 -20.82
N THR A 222 0.25 9.42 -19.82
CA THR A 222 0.08 10.78 -19.30
C THR A 222 1.29 11.25 -18.50
N VAL A 223 1.63 10.53 -17.43
CA VAL A 223 2.51 11.06 -16.37
C VAL A 223 3.98 10.70 -16.55
N GLU A 224 4.30 9.55 -17.14
CA GLU A 224 5.68 9.10 -17.31
C GLU A 224 6.50 10.04 -18.22
N PRO A 225 5.97 10.56 -19.35
CA PRO A 225 6.71 11.51 -20.16
C PRO A 225 7.03 12.81 -19.42
N VAL A 226 6.14 13.24 -18.52
CA VAL A 226 6.36 14.45 -17.69
C VAL A 226 7.54 14.24 -16.74
N PHE A 227 7.52 13.16 -15.97
CA PHE A 227 8.65 12.83 -15.08
C PHE A 227 9.91 12.47 -15.87
N GLY A 228 9.78 11.84 -17.04
CA GLY A 228 10.87 11.56 -17.96
C GLY A 228 11.55 12.83 -18.45
N ASN A 229 10.78 13.86 -18.81
CA ASN A 229 11.34 15.17 -19.19
C ASN A 229 12.05 15.83 -17.98
N ILE A 230 11.38 15.90 -16.83
CA ILE A 230 11.94 16.57 -15.64
C ILE A 230 13.21 15.88 -15.13
N ARG A 231 13.24 14.55 -15.09
CA ARG A 231 14.39 13.79 -14.58
C ARG A 231 15.48 13.61 -15.64
N GLY A 232 15.12 13.22 -16.86
CA GLY A 232 16.07 12.92 -17.93
C GLY A 232 16.62 14.18 -18.60
N ASN A 233 15.73 15.01 -19.17
CA ASN A 233 16.16 16.17 -19.96
C ASN A 233 16.55 17.35 -19.07
N LYS A 234 15.75 17.65 -18.04
CA LYS A 234 16.02 18.75 -17.10
C LYS A 234 16.96 18.34 -15.96
N ARG A 235 17.32 17.07 -15.85
CA ARG A 235 18.32 16.53 -14.90
C ARG A 235 17.98 16.76 -13.42
N LEU A 236 16.69 16.84 -13.06
CA LEU A 236 16.26 16.90 -11.66
C LEU A 236 16.02 15.51 -11.09
N ASP A 237 17.10 14.77 -10.82
CA ASP A 237 17.00 13.45 -10.15
C ASP A 237 16.92 13.56 -8.62
N ARG A 238 17.36 14.68 -8.06
CA ARG A 238 17.35 14.96 -6.61
C ARG A 238 17.12 16.45 -6.36
N PHE A 239 16.38 16.75 -5.30
CA PHE A 239 16.30 18.12 -4.78
C PHE A 239 17.66 18.57 -4.25
N THR A 240 18.06 19.80 -4.58
CA THR A 240 19.36 20.38 -4.21
C THR A 240 19.24 21.42 -3.08
N LEU A 241 18.02 21.82 -2.74
CA LEU A 241 17.74 22.79 -1.69
C LEU A 241 17.40 22.10 -0.36
N ARG A 242 17.54 22.85 0.74
CA ARG A 242 17.19 22.41 2.09
C ARG A 242 16.02 23.21 2.65
N GLY A 243 15.06 22.51 3.24
CA GLY A 243 13.86 23.08 3.85
C GLY A 243 12.65 23.05 2.91
N LYS A 244 11.48 22.71 3.47
CA LYS A 244 10.25 22.42 2.71
C LYS A 244 9.91 23.52 1.71
N ALA A 245 9.89 24.79 2.13
CA ALA A 245 9.53 25.90 1.27
C ALA A 245 10.47 26.05 0.05
N LYS A 246 11.78 25.87 0.26
CA LYS A 246 12.76 25.96 -0.83
C LYS A 246 12.63 24.78 -1.79
N VAL A 247 12.47 23.58 -1.25
CA VAL A 247 12.32 22.36 -2.05
C VAL A 247 11.03 22.39 -2.86
N ASP A 248 9.92 22.83 -2.26
CA ASP A 248 8.64 23.03 -2.96
C ASP A 248 8.75 24.08 -4.07
N GLY A 249 9.44 25.19 -3.81
CA GLY A 249 9.74 26.20 -4.83
C GLY A 249 10.58 25.63 -5.98
N GLN A 250 11.62 24.86 -5.69
CA GLN A 250 12.41 24.17 -6.72
C GLN A 250 11.53 23.22 -7.55
N TRP A 251 10.69 22.41 -6.90
CA TRP A 251 9.81 21.48 -7.59
C TRP A 251 8.85 22.20 -8.55
N LYS A 252 8.16 23.24 -8.06
CA LYS A 252 7.23 24.04 -8.85
C LYS A 252 7.91 24.75 -10.01
N LEU A 253 9.13 25.28 -9.83
CA LEU A 253 9.90 25.88 -10.91
C LEU A 253 10.19 24.88 -12.03
N TYR A 254 10.61 23.65 -11.71
CA TYR A 254 10.84 22.62 -12.73
C TYR A 254 9.55 22.19 -13.44
N CYS A 255 8.44 22.10 -12.71
CA CYS A 255 7.12 21.85 -13.30
C CYS A 255 6.71 22.99 -14.24
N LEU A 256 6.95 24.24 -13.87
CA LEU A 256 6.69 25.40 -14.72
C LEU A 256 7.52 25.36 -16.01
N VAL A 257 8.82 25.04 -15.94
CA VAL A 257 9.66 24.91 -17.14
C VAL A 257 9.14 23.78 -18.04
N HIS A 258 8.65 22.67 -17.48
CA HIS A 258 7.97 21.63 -18.27
C HIS A 258 6.75 22.18 -19.01
N ASN A 259 5.87 22.90 -18.30
CA ASN A 259 4.66 23.47 -18.89
C ASN A 259 4.98 24.50 -19.98
N ILE A 260 5.97 25.37 -19.78
CA ILE A 260 6.39 26.37 -20.78
C ILE A 260 6.85 25.69 -22.06
N GLU A 261 7.65 24.62 -21.97
CA GLU A 261 8.07 23.85 -23.16
C GLU A 261 6.88 23.21 -23.88
N LYS A 262 5.95 22.61 -23.12
CA LYS A 262 4.73 22.04 -23.72
C LYS A 262 3.92 23.11 -24.45
N LEU A 263 3.71 24.27 -23.84
CA LEU A 263 2.98 25.39 -24.45
C LEU A 263 3.71 25.97 -25.66
N ALA A 264 5.05 26.08 -25.62
CA ALA A 264 5.84 26.60 -26.73
C ALA A 264 5.82 25.67 -27.96
N HIS A 265 5.67 24.35 -27.76
CA HIS A 265 5.61 23.36 -28.83
C HIS A 265 4.20 22.99 -29.28
N HIS A 266 3.18 23.29 -28.47
CA HIS A 266 1.79 23.34 -28.93
C HIS A 266 1.62 24.62 -29.73
N GLY A 267 1.93 24.57 -31.03
CA GLY A 267 1.74 25.71 -31.93
C GLY A 267 0.35 26.29 -31.75
N TYR A 268 0.26 27.62 -31.57
CA TYR A 268 -1.00 28.34 -31.62
C TYR A 268 -1.64 28.02 -32.96
N GLY A 269 -2.66 27.15 -32.98
CA GLY A 269 -3.54 27.01 -34.12
C GLY A 269 -4.28 28.32 -34.28
N ILE A 270 -3.75 29.18 -35.15
CA ILE A 270 -4.45 30.33 -35.73
C ILE A 270 -5.43 29.79 -36.77
#